data_AF-A0A543IBA4-F1
#
_entry.id   AF-A0A543IBA4-F1
#
_cell.length_a   1.000
_cell.length_b   1.000
_cell.length_c   1.000
_cell.angle_alpha   90.00
_cell.angle_beta   90.00
_cell.angle_gamma   90.00
#
_symmetry.space_group_name_H-M   'P 1'
#
loop_
_entity.id
_entity.type
_entity.pdbx_description
1 polymer ?
#
loop_
_entity_poly.entity_id
_entity_poly.type
_entity_poly.pdbx_seq_one_letter_code
_entity_poly.pdbx_strand_id
1 'polypeptide(L)'
;MARFQDVLALTPVPRSLLDDVVNALLDALEGLPLDNGKLTTGVDSFRDVRLVEGDHLTAGARYQVVSEETKDEGLNLELKVVSWNRTGESQIEVRAASEGHVVNTRLKLRMAGRRLHALHAEGDYQGPGPLRRLQRATWKAEASFEDWWANQGSRNAPPISLRIVHPLAHASFLVGRGKDKDRHWRANGTLRLRGRWIARPPAGVVLLFMRSRIRRMLRAGFVRAETAWNAAVPGMAERGLQDPVILRHQLEVEPVSREWAEKYVAALHRRVGELRFDDGRLADASADVRLLEGEHIRPGARYRVVPENYVSRPPELTEEEWERFGPRQRKPLEASVAAWNSDGPSRIELSVPEDGQTGWAELDSAQKPALVRAAYTGGLGAFSRLNATGEGDLERWWAGVGGSDDGGPAFTATIKHPLGEGTVSITGSPTKKNRWKVDVSVTAEGRDWARPLAAVAGLLSGNAIESAISEAASDWNDAVSKATKDDPDLAAKATLHELLNAPATAGEPD
;
A
#
# COMPACT_ATOMS: atom_id res chain seq x y z
N MET A 1 12.42 -14.20 -33.32
CA MET A 1 12.67 -12.85 -32.73
C MET A 1 11.32 -12.18 -32.63
N ALA A 2 10.96 -11.67 -31.45
CA ALA A 2 9.72 -10.95 -31.24
C ALA A 2 10.03 -9.46 -31.00
N ARG A 3 9.28 -8.57 -31.64
CA ARG A 3 9.35 -7.13 -31.44
C ARG A 3 7.97 -6.66 -31.03
N PHE A 4 7.92 -5.92 -29.93
CA PHE A 4 6.73 -5.26 -29.42
C PHE A 4 7.00 -3.77 -29.39
N GLN A 5 6.01 -2.99 -29.80
CA GLN A 5 6.08 -1.54 -29.78
C GLN A 5 4.80 -1.02 -29.18
N ASP A 6 4.93 -0.01 -28.33
CA ASP A 6 3.81 0.73 -27.77
C ASP A 6 4.15 2.22 -27.72
N VAL A 7 3.11 3.04 -27.69
CA VAL A 7 3.23 4.51 -27.63
C VAL A 7 2.38 5.01 -26.48
N LEU A 8 3.03 5.63 -25.50
CA LEU A 8 2.38 6.28 -24.36
C LEU A 8 2.14 7.75 -24.67
N ALA A 9 1.02 8.32 -24.25
CA ALA A 9 0.81 9.76 -24.22
C ALA A 9 0.98 10.28 -22.79
N LEU A 10 2.12 10.89 -22.51
CA LEU A 10 2.49 11.36 -21.17
C LEU A 10 2.29 12.87 -21.05
N THR A 11 1.74 13.33 -19.93
CA THR A 11 1.75 14.75 -19.59
C THR A 11 3.19 15.26 -19.52
N PRO A 12 3.51 16.40 -20.16
CA PRO A 12 4.84 17.01 -20.09
C PRO A 12 5.24 17.34 -18.65
N VAL A 13 6.50 17.07 -18.31
CA VAL A 13 7.08 17.44 -17.01
C VAL A 13 8.11 18.54 -17.19
N PRO A 14 8.01 19.66 -16.46
CA PRO A 14 9.10 20.62 -16.38
C PRO A 14 10.35 19.92 -15.85
N ARG A 15 11.49 20.11 -16.52
CA ARG A 15 12.76 19.52 -16.07
C ARG A 15 13.10 19.89 -14.62
N SER A 16 12.79 21.13 -14.24
CA SER A 16 12.99 21.64 -12.89
C SER A 16 12.29 20.80 -11.83
N LEU A 17 11.09 20.31 -12.10
CA LEU A 17 10.36 19.47 -11.14
C LEU A 17 11.11 18.16 -10.85
N LEU A 18 11.67 17.52 -11.89
CA LEU A 18 12.47 16.31 -11.71
C LEU A 18 13.74 16.59 -10.90
N ASP A 19 14.43 17.70 -11.22
CA ASP A 19 15.61 18.12 -10.49
C ASP A 19 15.26 18.39 -9.02
N ASP A 20 14.15 19.06 -8.73
CA ASP A 20 13.67 19.34 -7.37
C ASP A 20 13.35 18.06 -6.59
N VAL A 21 12.68 17.08 -7.22
CA VAL A 21 12.40 15.76 -6.62
C VAL A 21 13.70 15.04 -6.25
N VAL A 22 14.67 15.01 -7.15
CA VAL A 22 15.95 14.34 -6.88
C VAL A 22 16.74 15.05 -5.80
N ASN A 23 16.81 16.38 -5.82
CA ASN A 23 17.50 17.13 -4.77
C ASN A 23 16.86 16.90 -3.40
N ALA A 24 15.54 16.87 -3.34
CA ALA A 24 14.81 16.60 -2.11
C ALA A 24 15.04 15.18 -1.58
N LEU A 25 15.10 14.18 -2.46
CA LEU A 25 15.49 12.81 -2.09
C LEU A 25 16.91 12.76 -1.53
N LEU A 26 17.85 13.47 -2.15
CA LEU A 26 19.23 13.55 -1.67
C LEU A 26 19.33 14.28 -0.32
N ASP A 27 18.60 15.39 -0.15
CA ASP A 27 18.49 16.12 1.13
C ASP A 27 17.95 15.21 2.25
N ALA A 28 16.88 14.45 1.95
CA ALA A 28 16.30 13.52 2.90
C ALA A 28 17.30 12.44 3.29
N LEU A 29 17.99 11.83 2.32
CA LEU A 29 18.99 10.79 2.57
C LEU A 29 20.16 11.34 3.43
N GLU A 30 20.68 12.52 3.11
CA GLU A 30 21.78 13.17 3.85
C GLU A 30 21.38 13.58 5.26
N GLY A 31 20.11 13.96 5.47
CA GLY A 31 19.57 14.37 6.76
C GLY A 31 19.10 13.23 7.68
N LEU A 32 19.16 11.97 7.26
CA LEU A 32 18.71 10.84 8.09
C LEU A 32 19.57 10.70 9.36
N PRO A 33 18.98 10.78 10.57
CA PRO A 33 19.71 10.57 11.80
C PRO A 33 20.13 9.10 11.99
N LEU A 34 21.32 8.91 12.57
CA LEU A 34 21.80 7.61 13.02
C LEU A 34 21.72 7.51 14.54
N ASP A 35 21.07 6.46 15.04
CA ASP A 35 21.10 6.10 16.45
C ASP A 35 21.73 4.70 16.58
N ASN A 36 22.85 4.57 17.29
CA ASN A 36 23.57 3.30 17.46
C ASN A 36 23.82 2.53 16.14
N GLY A 37 24.12 3.28 15.07
CA GLY A 37 24.32 2.75 13.71
C GLY A 37 23.04 2.36 12.98
N LYS A 38 21.86 2.48 13.58
CA LYS A 38 20.56 2.28 12.93
C LYS A 38 20.11 3.60 12.30
N LEU A 39 19.72 3.58 11.03
CA LEU A 39 19.07 4.73 10.42
C LEU A 39 17.70 4.90 11.06
N THR A 40 17.51 6.04 11.69
CA THR A 40 16.24 6.43 12.33
C THR A 40 15.64 7.58 11.54
N THR A 41 14.33 7.71 11.60
CA THR A 41 13.60 8.84 11.01
C THR A 41 12.98 9.73 12.09
N GLY A 42 13.50 9.63 13.33
CA GLY A 42 12.95 10.28 14.53
C GLY A 42 11.78 9.54 15.19
N VAL A 43 11.29 8.46 14.57
CA VAL A 43 10.38 7.44 15.14
C VAL A 43 10.73 6.13 14.41
N ASP A 44 10.53 4.97 15.05
CA ASP A 44 11.12 3.67 14.64
C ASP A 44 11.18 3.34 13.13
N SER A 45 12.25 2.62 12.81
CA SER A 45 12.92 2.37 11.52
C SER A 45 12.03 2.07 10.29
N PHE A 46 12.41 2.66 9.16
CA PHE A 46 12.31 1.96 7.87
C PHE A 46 13.08 0.65 8.01
N ARG A 47 12.47 -0.51 7.69
CA ARG A 47 13.09 -1.87 7.64
C ARG A 47 14.51 -1.89 8.22
N ASP A 48 14.74 -2.27 9.47
CA ASP A 48 16.02 -2.21 10.18
C ASP A 48 17.29 -2.04 9.31
N VAL A 49 17.52 -0.79 8.87
CA VAL A 49 18.67 -0.43 8.04
C VAL A 49 19.76 0.01 9.00
N ARG A 50 20.82 -0.78 9.07
CA ARG A 50 21.96 -0.53 9.94
C ARG A 50 23.18 -0.18 9.13
N LEU A 51 23.79 0.97 9.41
CA LEU A 51 25.16 1.27 9.04
C LEU A 51 26.10 0.34 9.83
N VAL A 52 26.76 -0.56 9.13
CA VAL A 52 27.66 -1.58 9.69
C VAL A 52 29.14 -1.23 9.51
N GLU A 53 29.46 -0.36 8.56
CA GLU A 53 30.85 0.07 8.26
C GLU A 53 30.84 1.50 7.71
N GLY A 54 31.83 2.31 8.09
CA GLY A 54 32.02 3.68 7.60
C GLY A 54 31.09 4.72 8.21
N ASP A 55 31.13 5.95 7.66
CA ASP A 55 30.27 7.06 8.07
C ASP A 55 29.08 7.22 7.11
N HIS A 56 27.96 7.76 7.59
CA HIS A 56 26.74 7.95 6.78
C HIS A 56 27.01 8.61 5.42
N LEU A 57 26.60 7.94 4.34
CA LEU A 57 26.70 8.39 2.94
C LEU A 57 28.11 8.86 2.54
N THR A 58 29.13 8.27 3.15
CA THR A 58 30.53 8.46 2.75
C THR A 58 31.02 7.32 1.88
N ALA A 59 32.08 7.54 1.11
CA ALA A 59 32.71 6.48 0.34
C ALA A 59 33.24 5.38 1.28
N GLY A 60 32.80 4.14 1.09
CA GLY A 60 33.08 3.02 1.98
C GLY A 60 31.96 2.70 2.96
N ALA A 61 30.93 3.55 3.10
CA ALA A 61 29.80 3.27 3.98
C ALA A 61 29.07 1.99 3.55
N ARG A 62 28.70 1.14 4.50
CA ARG A 62 27.94 -0.08 4.24
C ARG A 62 26.75 -0.18 5.16
N TYR A 63 25.61 -0.43 4.55
CA TYR A 63 24.34 -0.62 5.21
C TYR A 63 23.88 -2.06 5.01
N GLN A 64 23.30 -2.62 6.06
CA GLN A 64 22.64 -3.90 6.01
C GLN A 64 21.18 -3.67 6.39
N VAL A 65 20.29 -4.13 5.52
CA VAL A 65 18.86 -4.23 5.82
C VAL A 65 18.62 -5.67 6.22
N VAL A 66 18.34 -5.86 7.51
CA VAL A 66 17.95 -7.16 8.04
C VAL A 66 16.45 -7.09 8.26
N SER A 67 15.68 -7.92 7.55
CA SER A 67 14.29 -8.14 7.95
C SER A 67 14.33 -8.84 9.31
N GLU A 68 13.63 -8.32 10.32
CA GLU A 68 13.53 -9.00 11.62
C GLU A 68 12.74 -10.32 11.55
N GLU A 69 12.08 -10.58 10.41
CA GLU A 69 11.57 -11.90 10.04
C GLU A 69 12.76 -12.83 9.69
N THR A 70 13.24 -13.51 10.74
CA THR A 70 14.03 -14.75 10.76
C THR A 70 15.39 -14.77 10.03
N LYS A 71 16.43 -15.14 10.79
CA LYS A 71 17.86 -15.04 10.41
C LYS A 71 18.27 -15.87 9.19
N ASP A 72 17.47 -16.87 8.79
CA ASP A 72 17.84 -17.79 7.71
C ASP A 72 17.07 -17.55 6.38
N GLU A 73 16.01 -16.73 6.37
CA GLU A 73 15.13 -16.58 5.20
C GLU A 73 14.76 -15.14 4.79
N GLY A 74 15.20 -14.14 5.56
CA GLY A 74 15.00 -12.73 5.23
C GLY A 74 15.75 -12.29 3.96
N LEU A 75 15.14 -11.37 3.19
CA LEU A 75 15.82 -10.64 2.13
C LEU A 75 17.01 -9.87 2.73
N ASN A 76 18.21 -10.43 2.57
CA ASN A 76 19.44 -9.81 2.99
C ASN A 76 19.83 -8.78 1.93
N LEU A 77 19.64 -7.50 2.26
CA LEU A 77 20.03 -6.41 1.38
C LEU A 77 21.23 -5.66 1.98
N GLU A 78 22.38 -5.79 1.33
CA GLU A 78 23.57 -5.02 1.62
C GLU A 78 23.67 -3.86 0.63
N LEU A 79 23.92 -2.66 1.12
CA LEU A 79 24.15 -1.48 0.31
C LEU A 79 25.52 -0.91 0.66
N LYS A 80 26.39 -0.75 -0.33
CA LYS A 80 27.71 -0.14 -0.20
C LYS A 80 27.75 1.16 -0.98
N VAL A 81 28.13 2.24 -0.32
CA VAL A 81 28.41 3.52 -0.96
C VAL A 81 29.83 3.47 -1.50
N VAL A 82 29.98 3.50 -2.83
CA VAL A 82 31.30 3.51 -3.49
C VAL A 82 31.82 4.93 -3.59
N SER A 83 30.94 5.86 -3.98
CA SER A 83 31.21 7.29 -3.97
C SER A 83 29.92 8.03 -3.66
N TRP A 84 30.03 9.13 -2.95
CA TRP A 84 28.91 10.04 -2.74
C TRP A 84 29.37 11.45 -3.07
N ASN A 85 28.79 12.03 -4.10
CA ASN A 85 28.99 13.42 -4.47
C ASN A 85 27.68 13.96 -5.01
N ARG A 86 27.03 14.76 -4.17
CA ARG A 86 25.75 15.41 -4.45
C ARG A 86 25.73 16.21 -5.76
N THR A 87 26.86 16.81 -6.12
CA THR A 87 26.95 17.72 -7.28
C THR A 87 27.59 17.08 -8.52
N GLY A 88 28.06 15.84 -8.37
CA GLY A 88 28.81 15.09 -9.37
C GLY A 88 28.32 13.65 -9.49
N GLU A 89 29.23 12.68 -9.46
CA GLU A 89 28.88 11.26 -9.56
C GLU A 89 28.78 10.59 -8.19
N SER A 90 27.61 10.03 -7.89
CA SER A 90 27.39 9.15 -6.74
C SER A 90 27.19 7.72 -7.24
N GLN A 91 27.84 6.77 -6.58
CA GLN A 91 27.78 5.36 -6.94
C GLN A 91 27.47 4.52 -5.69
N ILE A 92 26.47 3.67 -5.80
CA ILE A 92 26.10 2.69 -4.78
C ILE A 92 26.05 1.28 -5.39
N GLU A 93 26.47 0.29 -4.61
CA GLU A 93 26.37 -1.12 -4.94
C GLU A 93 25.38 -1.76 -3.97
N VAL A 94 24.38 -2.45 -4.50
CA VAL A 94 23.33 -3.14 -3.76
C VAL A 94 23.46 -4.62 -4.04
N ARG A 95 23.57 -5.42 -3.00
CA ARG A 95 23.53 -6.88 -3.06
C ARG A 95 22.28 -7.34 -2.32
N ALA A 96 21.32 -7.90 -3.03
CA ALA A 96 20.16 -8.53 -2.44
C ALA A 96 20.30 -10.05 -2.55
N ALA A 97 20.12 -10.76 -1.45
CA ALA A 97 20.15 -12.22 -1.40
C ALA A 97 18.94 -12.76 -0.65
N SER A 98 18.28 -13.78 -1.22
CA SER A 98 17.10 -14.44 -0.63
C SER A 98 17.01 -15.85 -1.21
N GLU A 99 16.86 -16.88 -0.37
CA GLU A 99 16.61 -18.27 -0.84
C GLU A 99 17.58 -18.77 -1.93
N GLY A 100 18.87 -18.42 -1.84
CA GLY A 100 19.88 -18.77 -2.83
C GLY A 100 19.79 -17.99 -4.16
N HIS A 101 18.83 -17.08 -4.31
CA HIS A 101 18.83 -16.04 -5.31
C HIS A 101 19.75 -14.90 -4.88
N VAL A 102 20.60 -14.44 -5.79
CA VAL A 102 21.50 -13.30 -5.55
C VAL A 102 21.36 -12.32 -6.70
N VAL A 103 21.10 -11.07 -6.36
CA VAL A 103 21.10 -9.93 -7.28
C VAL A 103 22.18 -8.96 -6.83
N ASN A 104 23.18 -8.71 -7.67
CA ASN A 104 24.08 -7.59 -7.47
C ASN A 104 23.68 -6.47 -8.44
N THR A 105 23.61 -5.25 -7.93
CA THR A 105 23.20 -4.07 -8.66
C THR A 105 24.18 -2.95 -8.34
N ARG A 106 24.66 -2.25 -9.37
CA ARG A 106 25.44 -1.03 -9.24
C ARG A 106 24.63 0.11 -9.83
N LEU A 107 24.33 1.11 -9.01
CA LEU A 107 23.65 2.33 -9.40
C LEU A 107 24.67 3.46 -9.43
N LYS A 108 24.66 4.23 -10.51
CA LYS A 108 25.45 5.44 -10.71
C LYS A 108 24.50 6.58 -11.03
N LEU A 109 24.47 7.57 -10.15
CA LEU A 109 23.73 8.80 -10.32
C LEU A 109 24.71 9.91 -10.71
N ARG A 110 24.48 10.56 -11.85
CA ARG A 110 25.28 11.71 -12.28
C ARG A 110 24.48 12.99 -12.18
N MET A 111 24.94 13.88 -11.32
CA MET A 111 24.50 15.25 -11.15
C MET A 111 25.51 16.21 -11.80
N ALA A 112 25.05 17.39 -12.19
CA ALA A 112 25.92 18.55 -12.41
C ALA A 112 25.35 19.73 -11.63
N GLY A 113 25.97 20.04 -10.49
CA GLY A 113 25.38 20.95 -9.51
C GLY A 113 24.08 20.35 -8.96
N ARG A 114 22.95 21.05 -9.13
CA ARG A 114 21.63 20.59 -8.70
C ARG A 114 20.82 19.88 -9.79
N ARG A 115 21.39 19.64 -10.97
CA ARG A 115 20.65 19.04 -12.10
C ARG A 115 20.98 17.57 -12.25
N LEU A 116 19.95 16.75 -12.47
CA LEU A 116 20.09 15.35 -12.82
C LEU A 116 20.45 15.23 -14.30
N HIS A 117 21.58 14.58 -14.59
CA HIS A 117 22.03 14.34 -15.96
C HIS A 117 21.74 12.93 -16.42
N ALA A 118 22.13 11.94 -15.62
CA ALA A 118 22.00 10.54 -15.98
C ALA A 118 21.85 9.64 -14.76
N LEU A 119 21.13 8.53 -14.96
CA LEU A 119 21.09 7.40 -14.05
C LEU A 119 21.51 6.16 -14.83
N HIS A 120 22.54 5.48 -14.35
CA HIS A 120 22.98 4.20 -14.89
C HIS A 120 22.84 3.13 -13.81
N ALA A 121 22.23 2.03 -14.17
CA ALA A 121 22.03 0.89 -13.28
C ALA A 121 22.47 -0.37 -14.03
N GLU A 122 23.38 -1.15 -13.47
CA GLU A 122 23.76 -2.44 -14.05
C GLU A 122 23.79 -3.50 -12.97
N GLY A 123 23.53 -4.74 -13.36
CA GLY A 123 23.52 -5.81 -12.39
C GLY A 123 23.58 -7.18 -12.99
N ASP A 124 23.72 -8.15 -12.11
CA ASP A 124 23.61 -9.56 -12.41
C ASP A 124 22.69 -10.26 -11.42
N TYR A 125 22.06 -11.31 -11.90
CA TYR A 125 21.18 -12.18 -11.16
C TYR A 125 21.71 -13.61 -11.28
N GLN A 126 21.64 -14.34 -10.18
CA GLN A 126 21.99 -15.74 -10.09
C GLN A 126 20.91 -16.48 -9.29
N GLY A 127 20.32 -17.52 -9.86
CA GLY A 127 19.33 -18.36 -9.20
C GLY A 127 19.94 -19.58 -8.46
N PRO A 128 19.12 -20.26 -7.63
CA PRO A 128 19.54 -21.39 -6.80
C PRO A 128 19.72 -22.70 -7.60
N GLY A 129 20.35 -23.70 -6.95
CA GLY A 129 20.32 -25.10 -7.39
C GLY A 129 21.27 -25.53 -8.53
N PRO A 130 21.14 -26.80 -9.00
CA PRO A 130 22.08 -27.43 -9.95
C PRO A 130 22.03 -26.83 -11.36
N LEU A 131 20.96 -26.11 -11.71
CA LEU A 131 20.79 -25.40 -12.98
C LEU A 131 21.24 -23.92 -12.92
N ARG A 132 22.02 -23.53 -11.92
CA ARG A 132 22.54 -22.15 -11.72
C ARG A 132 23.26 -21.56 -12.92
N ARG A 133 23.75 -22.36 -13.88
CA ARG A 133 24.34 -21.85 -15.13
C ARG A 133 23.28 -21.30 -16.11
N LEU A 134 22.05 -21.81 -16.06
CA LEU A 134 20.95 -21.39 -16.92
C LEU A 134 20.09 -20.30 -16.27
N GLN A 135 20.08 -20.22 -14.94
CA GLN A 135 19.37 -19.19 -14.17
C GLN A 135 20.30 -18.01 -13.85
N ARG A 136 20.87 -17.40 -14.89
CA ARG A 136 21.66 -16.17 -14.74
C ARG A 136 21.10 -15.10 -15.64
N ALA A 137 21.09 -13.87 -15.21
CA ALA A 137 20.81 -12.75 -16.09
C ALA A 137 21.80 -11.64 -15.79
N THR A 138 22.24 -10.92 -16.81
CA THR A 138 22.87 -9.62 -16.61
C THR A 138 21.95 -8.57 -17.19
N TRP A 139 21.91 -7.42 -16.56
CA TRP A 139 21.07 -6.33 -17.01
C TRP A 139 21.81 -5.00 -16.93
N LYS A 140 21.45 -4.09 -17.83
CA LYS A 140 21.95 -2.71 -17.89
C LYS A 140 20.80 -1.81 -18.22
N ALA A 141 20.56 -0.80 -17.40
CA ALA A 141 19.59 0.24 -17.59
C ALA A 141 20.31 1.59 -17.58
N GLU A 142 19.91 2.47 -18.49
CA GLU A 142 20.48 3.81 -18.62
C GLU A 142 19.33 4.77 -18.88
N ALA A 143 19.33 5.89 -18.16
CA ALA A 143 18.44 7.01 -18.38
C ALA A 143 19.26 8.30 -18.49
N SER A 144 19.26 8.89 -19.67
CA SER A 144 19.83 10.20 -19.99
C SER A 144 18.72 11.24 -19.97
N PHE A 145 18.69 12.03 -18.90
CA PHE A 145 17.69 13.08 -18.72
C PHE A 145 17.99 14.29 -19.60
N GLU A 146 19.26 14.53 -19.93
CA GLU A 146 19.62 15.51 -20.97
C GLU A 146 18.98 15.18 -22.32
N ASP A 147 19.14 13.94 -22.77
CA ASP A 147 18.62 13.51 -24.07
C ASP A 147 17.09 13.46 -24.10
N TRP A 148 16.45 13.21 -22.95
CA TRP A 148 14.98 13.22 -22.83
C TRP A 148 14.38 14.62 -23.04
N TRP A 149 15.01 15.65 -22.48
CA TRP A 149 14.54 17.04 -22.57
C TRP A 149 15.12 17.81 -23.76
N ALA A 150 16.10 17.26 -24.49
CA ALA A 150 16.64 17.89 -25.70
C ALA A 150 15.56 18.06 -26.78
N ASN A 151 15.36 19.31 -27.25
CA ASN A 151 14.28 19.75 -28.16
C ASN A 151 14.20 19.01 -29.52
N GLN A 152 15.18 18.21 -29.91
CA GLN A 152 15.15 17.39 -31.14
C GLN A 152 15.47 15.91 -30.93
N GLY A 153 15.69 15.48 -29.67
CA GLY A 153 16.16 14.14 -29.33
C GLY A 153 17.55 13.81 -29.90
N SER A 154 18.32 12.97 -29.21
CA SER A 154 19.45 12.30 -29.85
C SER A 154 18.91 11.36 -30.94
N ARG A 155 19.25 11.59 -32.21
CA ARG A 155 18.90 10.68 -33.32
C ARG A 155 19.49 9.27 -33.14
N ASN A 156 20.49 9.11 -32.28
CA ASN A 156 21.36 7.92 -32.27
C ASN A 156 21.22 7.06 -31.01
N ALA A 157 20.68 7.57 -29.90
CA ALA A 157 20.49 6.78 -28.68
C ALA A 157 19.15 7.13 -27.99
N PRO A 158 18.33 6.13 -27.64
CA PRO A 158 17.12 6.36 -26.87
C PRO A 158 17.49 6.84 -25.46
N PRO A 159 16.84 7.92 -24.95
CA PRO A 159 17.15 8.51 -23.65
C PRO A 159 16.95 7.53 -22.50
N ILE A 160 16.09 6.52 -22.63
CA ILE A 160 15.98 5.45 -21.65
C ILE A 160 16.17 4.11 -22.35
N SER A 161 17.04 3.29 -21.81
CA SER A 161 17.29 1.94 -22.31
C SER A 161 17.40 0.94 -21.16
N LEU A 162 16.94 -0.28 -21.41
CA LEU A 162 17.11 -1.44 -20.54
C LEU A 162 17.48 -2.62 -21.42
N ARG A 163 18.57 -3.28 -21.08
CA ARG A 163 19.08 -4.46 -21.78
C ARG A 163 19.22 -5.58 -20.77
N ILE A 164 18.61 -6.73 -21.06
CA ILE A 164 18.72 -7.93 -20.23
C ILE A 164 19.29 -9.05 -21.10
N VAL A 165 20.36 -9.67 -20.64
CA VAL A 165 21.02 -10.81 -21.28
C VAL A 165 20.85 -12.02 -20.39
N HIS A 166 20.12 -13.01 -20.88
CA HIS A 166 19.95 -14.32 -20.28
C HIS A 166 20.68 -15.38 -21.14
N PRO A 167 21.12 -16.53 -20.60
CA PRO A 167 21.68 -17.63 -21.36
C PRO A 167 20.80 -18.06 -22.54
N LEU A 168 19.48 -18.06 -22.34
CA LEU A 168 18.49 -18.51 -23.32
C LEU A 168 17.93 -17.38 -24.20
N ALA A 169 17.93 -16.14 -23.70
CA ALA A 169 17.23 -15.02 -24.34
C ALA A 169 17.96 -13.69 -24.16
N HIS A 170 17.69 -12.75 -25.05
CA HIS A 170 18.11 -11.37 -24.97
C HIS A 170 16.86 -10.49 -25.05
N ALA A 171 16.72 -9.58 -24.10
CA ALA A 171 15.69 -8.55 -24.08
C ALA A 171 16.34 -7.17 -24.21
N SER A 172 15.75 -6.29 -25.01
CA SER A 172 16.09 -4.87 -25.00
C SER A 172 14.81 -4.06 -25.03
N PHE A 173 14.65 -3.19 -24.06
CA PHE A 173 13.58 -2.21 -23.96
C PHE A 173 14.17 -0.82 -24.16
N LEU A 174 13.62 -0.06 -25.10
CA LEU A 174 14.08 1.29 -25.44
C LEU A 174 12.89 2.23 -25.34
N VAL A 175 13.06 3.35 -24.64
CA VAL A 175 12.05 4.42 -24.58
C VAL A 175 12.69 5.70 -25.10
N GLY A 176 12.00 6.32 -26.06
CA GLY A 176 12.39 7.63 -26.56
C GLY A 176 11.20 8.57 -26.63
N ARG A 177 11.49 9.86 -26.53
CA ARG A 177 10.52 10.92 -26.75
C ARG A 177 10.21 11.02 -28.24
N GLY A 178 8.96 10.80 -28.58
CA GLY A 178 8.37 11.07 -29.88
C GLY A 178 7.94 12.53 -30.01
N LYS A 179 7.32 12.88 -31.14
CA LYS A 179 6.80 14.24 -31.34
C LYS A 179 5.68 14.54 -30.33
N ASP A 180 5.79 15.69 -29.70
CA ASP A 180 4.73 16.24 -28.86
C ASP A 180 3.46 16.41 -29.72
N LYS A 181 2.33 15.94 -29.20
CA LYS A 181 1.04 16.02 -29.88
C LYS A 181 -0.03 16.33 -28.84
N ASP A 182 -0.94 17.25 -29.16
CA ASP A 182 -2.13 17.51 -28.34
C ASP A 182 -1.79 17.77 -26.86
N ARG A 183 -0.80 18.63 -26.58
CA ARG A 183 -0.25 18.96 -25.24
C ARG A 183 0.42 17.81 -24.47
N HIS A 184 0.62 16.65 -25.09
CA HIS A 184 1.27 15.48 -24.47
C HIS A 184 2.58 15.13 -25.17
N TRP A 185 3.52 14.57 -24.40
CA TRP A 185 4.69 13.90 -24.93
C TRP A 185 4.32 12.50 -25.39
N ARG A 186 4.84 12.07 -26.54
CA ARG A 186 4.78 10.67 -26.93
C ARG A 186 6.00 9.95 -26.39
N ALA A 187 5.84 8.83 -25.69
CA ALA A 187 6.95 7.97 -25.32
C ALA A 187 6.84 6.63 -26.07
N ASN A 188 7.81 6.35 -26.93
CA ASN A 188 7.82 5.16 -27.77
C ASN A 188 8.61 4.06 -27.09
N GLY A 189 7.92 3.06 -26.54
CA GLY A 189 8.52 1.87 -25.96
C GLY A 189 8.74 0.80 -27.02
N THR A 190 9.95 0.28 -27.18
CA THR A 190 10.24 -0.87 -28.05
C THR A 190 10.91 -1.99 -27.26
N LEU A 191 10.21 -3.12 -27.07
CA LEU A 191 10.77 -4.35 -26.52
C LEU A 191 11.16 -5.31 -27.65
N ARG A 192 12.40 -5.78 -27.64
CA ARG A 192 12.89 -6.85 -28.53
C ARG A 192 13.28 -8.06 -27.70
N LEU A 193 12.76 -9.23 -28.06
CA LEU A 193 13.09 -10.52 -27.47
C LEU A 193 13.71 -11.45 -28.52
N ARG A 194 14.86 -12.02 -28.22
CA ARG A 194 15.59 -12.91 -29.13
C ARG A 194 16.20 -14.10 -28.38
N GLY A 195 15.98 -15.32 -28.87
CA GLY A 195 16.67 -16.51 -28.37
C GLY A 195 18.16 -16.58 -28.75
N ARG A 196 19.00 -17.14 -27.88
CA ARG A 196 20.43 -17.41 -28.14
C ARG A 196 20.64 -18.85 -28.66
N TRP A 197 21.80 -19.13 -29.25
CA TRP A 197 21.96 -20.06 -30.37
C TRP A 197 21.56 -21.53 -30.17
N ILE A 198 21.56 -22.09 -28.95
CA ILE A 198 21.08 -23.47 -28.68
C ILE A 198 19.56 -23.52 -28.45
N ALA A 199 18.93 -22.43 -27.99
CA ALA A 199 17.51 -22.37 -27.67
C ALA A 199 16.66 -21.65 -28.73
N ARG A 200 17.22 -21.31 -29.90
CA ARG A 200 16.49 -20.56 -30.94
C ARG A 200 15.21 -21.25 -31.41
N PRO A 201 15.20 -22.56 -31.72
CA PRO A 201 13.97 -23.25 -32.08
C PRO A 201 12.93 -23.28 -30.94
N PRO A 202 13.24 -23.77 -29.71
CA PRO A 202 12.23 -23.84 -28.65
C PRO A 202 11.82 -22.46 -28.11
N ALA A 203 12.75 -21.49 -27.98
CA ALA A 203 12.41 -20.13 -27.57
C ALA A 203 11.53 -19.41 -28.60
N GLY A 204 11.69 -19.74 -29.90
CA GLY A 204 10.78 -19.26 -30.95
C GLY A 204 9.34 -19.72 -30.74
N VAL A 205 9.16 -20.99 -30.37
CA VAL A 205 7.85 -21.59 -30.09
C VAL A 205 7.25 -21.04 -28.80
N VAL A 206 8.01 -20.99 -27.71
CA VAL A 206 7.56 -20.43 -26.42
C VAL A 206 7.17 -18.95 -26.59
N LEU A 207 7.99 -18.14 -27.28
CA LEU A 207 7.66 -16.74 -27.54
C LEU A 207 6.46 -16.57 -28.47
N LEU A 208 6.16 -17.52 -29.36
CA LEU A 208 4.95 -17.51 -30.18
C LEU A 208 3.70 -17.72 -29.32
N PHE A 209 3.71 -18.72 -28.43
CA PHE A 209 2.61 -18.99 -27.50
C PHE A 209 2.43 -17.88 -26.46
N MET A 210 3.53 -17.39 -25.89
CA MET A 210 3.50 -16.31 -24.90
C MET A 210 3.30 -14.93 -25.51
N ARG A 211 3.34 -14.78 -26.85
CA ARG A 211 3.31 -13.47 -27.53
C ARG A 211 2.10 -12.64 -27.12
N SER A 212 0.92 -13.27 -27.10
CA SER A 212 -0.35 -12.62 -26.75
C SER A 212 -0.37 -12.21 -25.27
N ARG A 213 0.09 -13.09 -24.37
CA ARG A 213 0.16 -12.85 -22.93
C ARG A 213 1.16 -11.74 -22.58
N ILE A 214 2.36 -11.78 -23.16
CA ILE A 214 3.39 -10.74 -23.01
C ILE A 214 2.86 -9.40 -23.54
N ARG A 215 2.22 -9.39 -24.71
CA ARG A 215 1.63 -8.16 -25.27
C ARG A 215 0.56 -7.59 -24.36
N ARG A 216 -0.31 -8.44 -23.80
CA ARG A 216 -1.39 -8.02 -22.89
C ARG A 216 -0.81 -7.46 -21.59
N MET A 217 0.15 -8.16 -20.98
CA MET A 217 0.82 -7.70 -19.76
C MET A 217 1.55 -6.37 -19.97
N LEU A 218 2.30 -6.23 -21.07
CA LEU A 218 2.99 -4.99 -21.40
C LEU A 218 2.00 -3.84 -21.63
N ARG A 219 0.94 -4.08 -22.41
CA ARG A 219 -0.08 -3.06 -22.67
C ARG A 219 -0.79 -2.64 -21.39
N ALA A 220 -1.13 -3.60 -20.52
CA ALA A 220 -1.72 -3.30 -19.21
C ALA A 220 -0.76 -2.53 -18.31
N GLY A 221 0.53 -2.88 -18.30
CA GLY A 221 1.57 -2.13 -17.59
C GLY A 221 1.73 -0.71 -18.13
N PHE A 222 1.75 -0.54 -19.45
CA PHE A 222 1.85 0.76 -20.13
C PHE A 222 0.65 1.64 -19.87
N VAL A 223 -0.58 1.12 -19.98
CA VAL A 223 -1.79 1.85 -19.64
C VAL A 223 -1.78 2.27 -18.17
N ARG A 224 -1.41 1.37 -17.25
CA ARG A 224 -1.30 1.73 -15.82
C ARG A 224 -0.26 2.82 -15.58
N ALA A 225 0.91 2.72 -16.21
CA ALA A 225 1.96 3.73 -16.10
C ALA A 225 1.54 5.08 -16.69
N GLU A 226 0.86 5.09 -17.84
CA GLU A 226 0.32 6.29 -18.47
C GLU A 226 -0.73 6.96 -17.60
N THR A 227 -1.72 6.19 -17.12
CA THR A 227 -2.77 6.71 -16.23
C THR A 227 -2.18 7.25 -14.93
N ALA A 228 -1.27 6.51 -14.29
CA ALA A 228 -0.63 6.96 -13.06
C ALA A 228 0.20 8.24 -13.27
N TRP A 229 0.96 8.31 -14.37
CA TRP A 229 1.73 9.50 -14.73
C TRP A 229 0.81 10.70 -14.97
N ASN A 230 -0.19 10.55 -15.82
CA ASN A 230 -1.07 11.66 -16.21
C ASN A 230 -1.99 12.12 -15.08
N ALA A 231 -2.29 11.27 -14.10
CA ALA A 231 -3.01 11.65 -12.89
C ALA A 231 -2.12 12.42 -11.90
N ALA A 232 -0.90 11.94 -11.67
CA ALA A 232 -0.02 12.47 -10.62
C ALA A 232 0.73 13.75 -11.04
N VAL A 233 1.25 13.76 -12.26
CA VAL A 233 2.23 14.74 -12.71
C VAL A 233 1.72 16.17 -12.87
N PRO A 234 0.54 16.42 -13.49
CA PRO A 234 0.05 17.79 -13.64
C PRO A 234 -0.08 18.50 -12.29
N GLY A 235 -0.63 17.79 -11.29
CA GLY A 235 -0.80 18.34 -9.94
C GLY A 235 0.51 18.65 -9.21
N MET A 236 1.62 17.97 -9.55
CA MET A 236 2.96 18.32 -9.05
C MET A 236 3.53 19.57 -9.73
N ALA A 237 3.37 19.66 -11.04
CA ALA A 237 3.89 20.78 -11.81
C ALA A 237 3.20 22.10 -11.41
N GLU A 238 1.94 22.04 -10.99
CA GLU A 238 1.16 23.19 -10.56
C GLU A 238 1.43 23.60 -9.09
N ARG A 239 1.53 22.64 -8.17
CA ARG A 239 1.63 22.91 -6.71
C ARG A 239 3.06 22.96 -6.16
N GLY A 240 4.03 22.38 -6.88
CA GLY A 240 5.36 22.15 -6.33
C GLY A 240 5.38 21.09 -5.22
N LEU A 241 6.55 20.84 -4.63
CA LEU A 241 6.77 19.76 -3.64
C LEU A 241 6.46 20.14 -2.19
N GLN A 242 5.98 21.37 -1.94
CA GLN A 242 5.87 21.94 -0.60
C GLN A 242 4.43 22.03 -0.08
N ASP A 243 3.43 21.92 -0.95
CA ASP A 243 2.02 22.04 -0.57
C ASP A 243 1.44 20.70 -0.09
N PRO A 244 0.48 20.72 0.85
CA PRO A 244 -0.22 19.52 1.28
C PRO A 244 -0.96 18.84 0.12
N VAL A 245 -0.88 17.51 0.07
CA VAL A 245 -1.59 16.72 -0.93
C VAL A 245 -3.04 16.58 -0.51
N ILE A 246 -3.92 17.30 -1.19
CA ILE A 246 -5.37 17.18 -1.02
C ILE A 246 -5.91 16.32 -2.16
N LEU A 247 -6.51 15.20 -1.81
CA LEU A 247 -7.29 14.32 -2.69
C LEU A 247 -8.77 14.46 -2.33
N ARG A 248 -9.60 14.77 -3.32
CA ARG A 248 -11.05 14.82 -3.15
C ARG A 248 -11.67 13.79 -4.06
N HIS A 249 -12.50 12.93 -3.49
CA HIS A 249 -13.23 11.92 -4.22
C HIS A 249 -14.71 12.02 -3.87
N GLN A 250 -15.55 11.93 -4.90
CA GLN A 250 -16.99 12.00 -4.76
C GLN A 250 -17.59 10.69 -5.26
N LEU A 251 -18.43 10.07 -4.44
CA LEU A 251 -19.05 8.79 -4.75
C LEU A 251 -20.54 8.79 -4.36
N GLU A 252 -21.32 7.87 -4.95
CA GLU A 252 -22.74 7.69 -4.62
C GLU A 252 -22.95 6.38 -3.87
N VAL A 253 -23.54 6.43 -2.68
CA VAL A 253 -23.88 5.25 -1.87
C VAL A 253 -25.38 5.04 -1.70
N GLU A 254 -25.75 3.80 -1.39
CA GLU A 254 -27.10 3.42 -0.95
C GLU A 254 -27.45 4.09 0.38
N PRO A 255 -28.65 4.68 0.48
CA PRO A 255 -29.10 5.30 1.71
C PRO A 255 -29.63 4.26 2.72
N VAL A 256 -29.39 4.52 3.99
CA VAL A 256 -29.98 3.86 5.15
C VAL A 256 -30.71 4.88 6.02
N SER A 257 -31.97 4.66 6.35
CA SER A 257 -32.67 5.62 7.21
C SER A 257 -32.11 5.57 8.62
N ARG A 258 -32.13 6.73 9.30
CA ARG A 258 -31.78 6.83 10.73
C ARG A 258 -32.51 5.77 11.56
N GLU A 259 -33.83 5.67 11.39
CA GLU A 259 -34.66 4.73 12.13
C GLU A 259 -34.25 3.27 11.91
N TRP A 260 -33.90 2.90 10.68
CA TRP A 260 -33.44 1.54 10.37
C TRP A 260 -32.09 1.27 11.05
N ALA A 261 -31.15 2.23 10.97
CA ALA A 261 -29.83 2.10 11.58
C ALA A 261 -29.89 1.99 13.11
N GLU A 262 -30.69 2.83 13.78
CA GLU A 262 -30.90 2.77 15.24
C GLU A 262 -31.45 1.40 15.67
N LYS A 263 -32.47 0.89 14.96
CA LYS A 263 -33.04 -0.44 15.22
C LYS A 263 -32.04 -1.57 14.99
N TYR A 264 -31.26 -1.48 13.92
CA TYR A 264 -30.24 -2.48 13.57
C TYR A 264 -29.15 -2.55 14.65
N VAL A 265 -28.60 -1.40 15.07
CA VAL A 265 -27.54 -1.33 16.09
C VAL A 265 -28.05 -1.84 17.43
N ALA A 266 -29.24 -1.44 17.85
CA ALA A 266 -29.86 -1.94 19.07
C ALA A 266 -30.08 -3.46 19.05
N ALA A 267 -30.54 -4.00 17.90
CA ALA A 267 -30.72 -5.43 17.72
C ALA A 267 -29.38 -6.18 17.73
N LEU A 268 -28.35 -5.68 17.06
CA LEU A 268 -27.02 -6.28 17.05
C LEU A 268 -26.41 -6.29 18.45
N HIS A 269 -26.48 -5.18 19.17
CA HIS A 269 -26.02 -5.07 20.55
C HIS A 269 -26.73 -6.06 21.47
N ARG A 270 -28.06 -6.17 21.40
CA ARG A 270 -28.83 -7.17 22.16
C ARG A 270 -28.37 -8.60 21.82
N ARG A 271 -28.27 -8.93 20.54
CA ARG A 271 -27.91 -10.28 20.08
C ARG A 271 -26.50 -10.70 20.47
N VAL A 272 -25.54 -9.76 20.45
CA VAL A 272 -24.19 -10.02 21.00
C VAL A 272 -24.29 -10.34 22.48
N GLY A 273 -25.11 -9.63 23.25
CA GLY A 273 -25.33 -9.92 24.68
C GLY A 273 -26.04 -11.25 24.97
N GLU A 274 -26.79 -11.79 24.01
CA GLU A 274 -27.50 -13.07 24.10
C GLU A 274 -26.63 -14.28 23.71
N LEU A 275 -25.39 -14.05 23.24
CA LEU A 275 -24.46 -15.13 22.93
C LEU A 275 -24.17 -15.98 24.17
N ARG A 276 -24.16 -17.30 23.98
CA ARG A 276 -23.95 -18.28 25.04
C ARG A 276 -22.52 -18.80 24.99
N PHE A 277 -21.91 -18.93 26.16
CA PHE A 277 -20.59 -19.50 26.34
C PHE A 277 -20.68 -20.72 27.24
N ASP A 278 -20.24 -21.87 26.73
CA ASP A 278 -20.16 -23.14 27.45
C ASP A 278 -18.68 -23.45 27.74
N ASP A 279 -18.34 -23.64 29.01
CA ASP A 279 -16.95 -23.80 29.48
C ASP A 279 -15.98 -22.72 28.95
N GLY A 280 -16.48 -21.48 28.84
CA GLY A 280 -15.72 -20.34 28.34
C GLY A 280 -15.54 -20.31 26.82
N ARG A 281 -16.15 -21.22 26.05
CA ARG A 281 -16.15 -21.20 24.58
C ARG A 281 -17.51 -20.79 24.04
N LEU A 282 -17.54 -19.98 22.99
CA LEU A 282 -18.76 -19.59 22.32
C LEU A 282 -19.50 -20.83 21.78
N ALA A 283 -20.76 -20.97 22.18
CA ALA A 283 -21.65 -22.03 21.73
C ALA A 283 -22.24 -21.70 20.34
N ASP A 284 -22.64 -22.75 19.60
CA ASP A 284 -23.40 -22.63 18.35
C ASP A 284 -22.75 -21.75 17.25
N ALA A 285 -21.41 -21.71 17.18
CA ALA A 285 -20.64 -20.98 16.17
C ALA A 285 -19.46 -21.80 15.63
N SER A 286 -19.07 -21.60 14.37
CA SER A 286 -17.85 -22.22 13.81
C SER A 286 -16.57 -21.50 14.27
N ALA A 287 -16.64 -20.20 14.53
CA ALA A 287 -15.53 -19.42 15.07
C ALA A 287 -15.12 -19.89 16.49
N ASP A 288 -13.82 -20.10 16.73
CA ASP A 288 -13.29 -20.40 18.07
C ASP A 288 -13.10 -19.09 18.86
N VAL A 289 -14.19 -18.64 19.49
CA VAL A 289 -14.18 -17.50 20.41
C VAL A 289 -14.20 -18.01 21.84
N ARG A 290 -13.23 -17.58 22.65
CA ARG A 290 -13.11 -17.98 24.06
C ARG A 290 -13.17 -16.79 24.99
N LEU A 291 -14.06 -16.84 25.97
CA LEU A 291 -14.06 -15.95 27.13
C LEU A 291 -12.96 -16.39 28.09
N LEU A 292 -11.91 -15.59 28.19
CA LEU A 292 -10.73 -15.85 29.01
C LEU A 292 -10.91 -15.36 30.46
N GLU A 293 -11.59 -14.22 30.62
CA GLU A 293 -11.72 -13.52 31.89
C GLU A 293 -13.03 -12.74 31.94
N GLY A 294 -13.62 -12.62 33.13
CA GLY A 294 -14.85 -11.87 33.37
C GLY A 294 -16.14 -12.60 32.98
N GLU A 295 -17.24 -11.88 33.05
CA GLU A 295 -18.55 -12.33 32.58
C GLU A 295 -18.82 -11.78 31.18
N HIS A 296 -19.49 -12.56 30.32
CA HIS A 296 -19.81 -12.13 28.95
C HIS A 296 -20.39 -10.71 28.93
N ILE A 297 -19.85 -9.85 28.06
CA ILE A 297 -20.15 -8.43 27.81
C ILE A 297 -20.08 -7.50 29.03
N ARG A 298 -19.64 -7.98 30.20
CA ARG A 298 -19.41 -7.08 31.34
C ARG A 298 -18.10 -6.31 31.15
N PRO A 299 -18.01 -5.07 31.68
CA PRO A 299 -16.73 -4.38 31.78
C PRO A 299 -15.67 -5.27 32.46
N GLY A 300 -14.51 -5.40 31.82
CA GLY A 300 -13.44 -6.31 32.21
C GLY A 300 -13.48 -7.68 31.55
N ALA A 301 -14.52 -8.02 30.77
CA ALA A 301 -14.56 -9.26 30.01
C ALA A 301 -13.44 -9.29 28.95
N ARG A 302 -12.76 -10.43 28.83
CA ARG A 302 -11.68 -10.62 27.84
C ARG A 302 -11.93 -11.86 27.00
N TYR A 303 -11.73 -11.71 25.71
CA TYR A 303 -11.95 -12.75 24.71
C TYR A 303 -10.70 -12.98 23.91
N ARG A 304 -10.52 -14.23 23.47
CA ARG A 304 -9.61 -14.59 22.39
C ARG A 304 -10.42 -15.14 21.24
N VAL A 305 -10.30 -14.52 20.07
CA VAL A 305 -10.90 -14.96 18.83
C VAL A 305 -9.81 -15.63 18.01
N VAL A 306 -9.94 -16.94 17.81
CA VAL A 306 -9.08 -17.72 16.93
C VAL A 306 -9.84 -17.92 15.61
N PRO A 307 -9.37 -17.33 14.50
CA PRO A 307 -10.00 -17.50 13.20
C PRO A 307 -10.03 -18.97 12.79
N GLU A 308 -11.07 -19.42 12.08
CA GLU A 308 -11.24 -20.84 11.72
C GLU A 308 -10.12 -21.35 10.77
N ASN A 309 -9.46 -20.45 10.05
CA ASN A 309 -8.27 -20.74 9.23
C ASN A 309 -6.94 -20.67 10.02
N TYR A 310 -7.00 -20.44 11.34
CA TYR A 310 -5.83 -20.50 12.20
C TYR A 310 -5.49 -21.95 12.50
N VAL A 311 -4.70 -22.55 11.62
CA VAL A 311 -4.11 -23.85 11.88
C VAL A 311 -2.85 -23.58 12.73
N SER A 312 -2.77 -24.22 13.90
CA SER A 312 -1.51 -24.19 14.65
C SER A 312 -0.43 -24.79 13.78
N ARG A 313 0.72 -24.12 13.71
CA ARG A 313 1.89 -24.62 12.99
C ARG A 313 2.13 -26.09 13.35
N PRO A 314 2.13 -27.03 12.38
CA PRO A 314 2.50 -28.41 12.62
C PRO A 314 3.88 -28.47 13.27
N PRO A 315 4.11 -29.30 14.30
CA PRO A 315 5.40 -29.38 14.97
C PRO A 315 6.55 -29.78 14.03
N GLU A 316 6.23 -30.36 12.86
CA GLU A 316 7.17 -30.72 11.79
C GLU A 316 7.60 -29.54 10.92
N LEU A 317 6.83 -28.44 10.94
CA LEU A 317 7.13 -27.22 10.19
C LEU A 317 7.73 -26.17 11.12
N THR A 318 8.80 -25.54 10.68
CA THR A 318 9.37 -24.36 11.33
C THR A 318 8.45 -23.14 11.17
N GLU A 319 8.61 -22.12 12.02
CA GLU A 319 7.85 -20.84 11.90
C GLU A 319 7.94 -20.28 10.48
N GLU A 320 9.15 -20.35 9.93
CA GLU A 320 9.54 -19.88 8.61
C GLU A 320 8.79 -20.62 7.48
N GLU A 321 8.73 -21.97 7.53
CA GLU A 321 7.98 -22.76 6.55
C GLU A 321 6.47 -22.53 6.64
N TRP A 322 5.97 -22.26 7.83
CA TRP A 322 4.56 -21.95 8.07
C TRP A 322 4.15 -20.57 7.58
N GLU A 323 5.00 -19.55 7.75
CA GLU A 323 4.74 -18.22 7.20
C GLU A 323 4.85 -18.18 5.67
N ARG A 324 5.76 -18.97 5.07
CA ARG A 324 5.95 -19.01 3.60
C ARG A 324 4.90 -19.84 2.88
N PHE A 325 4.57 -21.03 3.39
CA PHE A 325 3.71 -22.01 2.71
C PHE A 325 2.39 -22.28 3.41
N GLY A 326 2.25 -21.83 4.66
CA GLY A 326 0.98 -21.86 5.35
C GLY A 326 -0.04 -20.94 4.68
N PRO A 327 -1.34 -21.19 4.90
CA PRO A 327 -2.37 -20.27 4.44
C PRO A 327 -2.13 -18.89 5.06
N ARG A 328 -2.48 -17.79 4.37
CA ARG A 328 -2.53 -16.47 5.01
C ARG A 328 -3.55 -16.53 6.14
N GLN A 329 -3.06 -16.64 7.37
CA GLN A 329 -3.92 -16.78 8.54
C GLN A 329 -4.20 -15.40 9.13
N ARG A 330 -5.42 -15.24 9.63
CA ARG A 330 -5.68 -14.15 10.56
C ARG A 330 -5.11 -14.60 11.91
N LYS A 331 -4.24 -13.79 12.50
CA LYS A 331 -3.67 -14.07 13.82
C LYS A 331 -4.76 -13.98 14.90
N PRO A 332 -4.58 -14.66 16.06
CA PRO A 332 -5.53 -14.58 17.15
C PRO A 332 -5.69 -13.14 17.62
N LEU A 333 -6.94 -12.70 17.74
CA LEU A 333 -7.30 -11.38 18.21
C LEU A 333 -7.71 -11.48 19.68
N GLU A 334 -7.15 -10.63 20.53
CA GLU A 334 -7.66 -10.42 21.88
C GLU A 334 -8.60 -9.21 21.90
N ALA A 335 -9.77 -9.37 22.49
CA ALA A 335 -10.74 -8.31 22.67
C ALA A 335 -11.08 -8.14 24.15
N SER A 336 -11.19 -6.92 24.63
CA SER A 336 -11.66 -6.62 25.99
C SER A 336 -12.80 -5.63 25.98
N VAL A 337 -13.77 -5.83 26.87
CA VAL A 337 -14.93 -4.95 27.01
C VAL A 337 -14.61 -3.92 28.08
N ALA A 338 -14.50 -2.66 27.70
CA ALA A 338 -14.30 -1.55 28.64
C ALA A 338 -15.64 -0.98 29.12
N ALA A 339 -16.66 -0.97 28.25
CA ALA A 339 -18.02 -0.58 28.58
C ALA A 339 -19.01 -1.32 27.69
N TRP A 340 -20.20 -1.62 28.21
CA TRP A 340 -21.28 -2.21 27.42
C TRP A 340 -22.63 -1.81 28.03
N ASN A 341 -23.30 -0.84 27.40
CA ASN A 341 -24.56 -0.31 27.86
C ASN A 341 -25.45 0.01 26.65
N SER A 342 -26.71 -0.41 26.67
CA SER A 342 -27.63 -0.10 25.57
C SER A 342 -27.93 1.40 25.46
N ASP A 343 -28.02 2.07 26.61
CA ASP A 343 -28.47 3.46 26.75
C ASP A 343 -27.31 4.42 27.07
N GLY A 344 -26.10 3.88 27.09
CA GLY A 344 -24.86 4.60 27.36
C GLY A 344 -23.71 4.01 26.56
N PRO A 345 -22.45 4.31 26.92
CA PRO A 345 -21.34 3.96 26.07
C PRO A 345 -21.08 2.45 26.03
N SER A 346 -20.77 1.96 24.84
CA SER A 346 -20.23 0.62 24.59
C SER A 346 -18.86 0.76 23.94
N ARG A 347 -17.83 0.24 24.61
CA ARG A 347 -16.42 0.35 24.21
C ARG A 347 -15.77 -1.02 24.23
N ILE A 348 -15.19 -1.40 23.09
CA ILE A 348 -14.40 -2.61 22.93
C ILE A 348 -12.98 -2.20 22.59
N GLU A 349 -12.01 -2.81 23.25
CA GLU A 349 -10.59 -2.67 22.96
C GLU A 349 -10.11 -3.96 22.31
N LEU A 350 -9.26 -3.81 21.30
CA LEU A 350 -8.80 -4.86 20.42
C LEU A 350 -7.28 -4.86 20.43
N SER A 351 -6.67 -6.04 20.45
CA SER A 351 -5.24 -6.18 20.32
C SER A 351 -4.86 -7.45 19.58
N VAL A 352 -3.80 -7.36 18.77
CA VAL A 352 -3.13 -8.50 18.17
C VAL A 352 -1.73 -8.51 18.79
N PRO A 353 -1.54 -9.24 19.91
CA PRO A 353 -0.31 -9.13 20.71
C PRO A 353 0.97 -9.41 19.92
N GLU A 354 0.92 -10.36 18.98
CA GLU A 354 2.06 -10.77 18.15
C GLU A 354 2.56 -9.65 17.22
N ASP A 355 1.67 -8.76 16.79
CA ASP A 355 2.00 -7.68 15.85
C ASP A 355 2.10 -6.31 16.54
N GLY A 356 1.91 -6.28 17.87
CA GLY A 356 1.82 -5.02 18.63
C GLY A 356 0.68 -4.10 18.16
N GLN A 357 -0.32 -4.64 17.45
CA GLN A 357 -1.46 -3.87 16.99
C GLN A 357 -2.46 -3.73 18.11
N THR A 358 -2.97 -2.52 18.30
CA THR A 358 -4.00 -2.21 19.29
C THR A 358 -5.01 -1.28 18.67
N GLY A 359 -6.24 -1.32 19.15
CA GLY A 359 -7.28 -0.41 18.74
C GLY A 359 -8.43 -0.43 19.72
N TRP A 360 -9.35 0.49 19.56
CA TRP A 360 -10.60 0.48 20.28
C TRP A 360 -11.68 1.09 19.41
N ALA A 361 -12.91 0.66 19.63
CA ALA A 361 -14.11 1.25 19.04
C ALA A 361 -15.10 1.54 20.15
N GLU A 362 -15.72 2.71 20.09
CA GLU A 362 -16.67 3.21 21.07
C GLU A 362 -17.90 3.77 20.36
N LEU A 363 -19.06 3.41 20.89
CA LEU A 363 -20.35 3.96 20.53
C LEU A 363 -20.97 4.58 21.78
N ASP A 364 -21.55 5.78 21.65
CA ASP A 364 -22.12 6.50 22.79
C ASP A 364 -23.46 5.92 23.30
N SER A 365 -24.24 5.29 22.41
CA SER A 365 -25.44 4.53 22.74
C SER A 365 -25.78 3.54 21.63
N ALA A 366 -26.16 2.31 21.98
CA ALA A 366 -26.67 1.35 21.00
C ALA A 366 -28.12 1.63 20.58
N GLN A 367 -28.94 2.22 21.46
CA GLN A 367 -30.34 2.56 21.13
C GLN A 367 -30.44 3.83 20.28
N LYS A 368 -29.62 4.84 20.57
CA LYS A 368 -29.63 6.13 19.88
C LYS A 368 -28.20 6.56 19.57
N PRO A 369 -27.52 5.84 18.65
CA PRO A 369 -26.15 6.14 18.27
C PRO A 369 -26.06 7.55 17.68
N ALA A 370 -25.39 8.45 18.38
CA ALA A 370 -25.12 9.81 17.91
C ALA A 370 -23.63 9.99 17.61
N LEU A 371 -22.75 9.30 18.34
CA LEU A 371 -21.30 9.42 18.20
C LEU A 371 -20.63 8.05 18.12
N VAL A 372 -19.80 7.87 17.10
CA VAL A 372 -18.88 6.74 16.98
C VAL A 372 -17.43 7.23 17.03
N ARG A 373 -16.59 6.54 17.78
CA ARG A 373 -15.16 6.80 17.85
C ARG A 373 -14.38 5.53 17.67
N ALA A 374 -13.23 5.62 17.03
CA ALA A 374 -12.30 4.52 16.94
C ALA A 374 -10.87 5.03 16.97
N ALA A 375 -9.97 4.23 17.52
CA ALA A 375 -8.55 4.43 17.31
C ALA A 375 -7.87 3.12 16.98
N TYR A 376 -6.76 3.23 16.28
CA TYR A 376 -5.92 2.14 15.87
C TYR A 376 -4.46 2.55 15.98
N THR A 377 -3.62 1.68 16.50
CA THR A 377 -2.18 1.84 16.55
C THR A 377 -1.54 0.51 16.16
N GLY A 378 -0.81 0.48 15.06
CA GLY A 378 -0.21 -0.76 14.56
C GLY A 378 0.29 -0.65 13.13
N GLY A 379 0.77 -1.76 12.58
CA GLY A 379 1.18 -1.85 11.17
C GLY A 379 0.00 -2.14 10.25
N LEU A 380 -0.12 -1.39 9.15
CA LEU A 380 -1.15 -1.58 8.13
C LEU A 380 -0.51 -1.65 6.73
N GLY A 381 -0.51 -2.83 6.12
CA GLY A 381 0.07 -3.06 4.79
C GLY A 381 1.57 -2.74 4.76
N ALA A 382 1.97 -1.79 3.91
CA ALA A 382 3.37 -1.38 3.77
C ALA A 382 3.87 -0.47 4.92
N PHE A 383 3.00 -0.04 5.83
CA PHE A 383 3.35 0.84 6.94
C PHE A 383 3.53 0.02 8.22
N SER A 384 4.72 0.07 8.81
CA SER A 384 5.04 -0.67 10.03
C SER A 384 4.40 -0.09 11.29
N ARG A 385 4.16 1.23 11.33
CA ARG A 385 3.46 1.92 12.43
C ARG A 385 2.62 3.09 11.97
N LEU A 386 1.34 3.01 12.26
CA LEU A 386 0.32 4.00 11.95
C LEU A 386 -0.54 4.20 13.20
N ASN A 387 -0.80 5.46 13.55
CA ASN A 387 -1.80 5.80 14.56
C ASN A 387 -2.96 6.50 13.87
N ALA A 388 -4.13 5.89 13.86
CA ALA A 388 -5.34 6.50 13.36
C ALA A 388 -6.31 6.75 14.52
N THR A 389 -6.96 7.90 14.52
CA THR A 389 -8.09 8.20 15.41
C THR A 389 -9.20 8.79 14.57
N GLY A 390 -10.39 8.22 14.65
CA GLY A 390 -11.58 8.64 13.92
C GLY A 390 -12.74 8.96 14.86
N GLU A 391 -13.53 9.94 14.46
CA GLU A 391 -14.79 10.31 15.10
C GLU A 391 -15.86 10.51 14.01
N GLY A 392 -17.09 10.06 14.29
CA GLY A 392 -18.25 10.21 13.44
C GLY A 392 -19.46 10.72 14.22
N ASP A 393 -20.00 11.85 13.80
CA ASP A 393 -21.24 12.45 14.28
C ASP A 393 -22.39 11.99 13.37
N LEU A 394 -23.17 11.02 13.86
CA LEU A 394 -24.27 10.41 13.13
C LEU A 394 -25.50 11.30 13.05
N GLU A 395 -25.69 12.20 14.03
CA GLU A 395 -26.73 13.22 13.97
C GLU A 395 -26.45 14.19 12.83
N ARG A 396 -25.21 14.67 12.73
CA ARG A 396 -24.77 15.52 11.63
C ARG A 396 -24.80 14.78 10.30
N TRP A 397 -24.41 13.51 10.26
CA TRP A 397 -24.51 12.70 9.05
C TRP A 397 -25.95 12.68 8.53
N TRP A 398 -26.93 12.35 9.38
CA TRP A 398 -28.34 12.33 9.00
C TRP A 398 -28.93 13.71 8.71
N ALA A 399 -28.47 14.75 9.39
CA ALA A 399 -28.84 16.12 9.09
C ALA A 399 -28.34 16.52 7.68
N GLY A 400 -27.06 16.27 7.37
CA GLY A 400 -26.43 16.60 6.10
C GLY A 400 -27.01 15.84 4.91
N VAL A 401 -27.03 14.50 4.97
CA VAL A 401 -27.66 13.70 3.90
C VAL A 401 -29.19 13.84 3.86
N GLY A 402 -29.80 14.31 4.96
CA GLY A 402 -31.23 14.58 5.10
C GLY A 402 -31.68 15.98 4.64
N GLY A 403 -30.73 16.87 4.29
CA GLY A 403 -31.01 18.15 3.62
C GLY A 403 -30.80 19.43 4.44
N SER A 404 -30.06 19.42 5.56
CA SER A 404 -29.67 20.64 6.27
C SER A 404 -28.22 21.03 5.96
N ASP A 405 -28.05 22.19 5.34
CA ASP A 405 -26.82 22.67 4.67
C ASP A 405 -25.80 23.35 5.61
N ASP A 406 -25.83 23.06 6.91
CA ASP A 406 -25.07 23.83 7.90
C ASP A 406 -24.19 22.92 8.78
N GLY A 407 -22.89 22.92 8.49
CA GLY A 407 -21.86 22.61 9.49
C GLY A 407 -21.04 21.34 9.25
N GLY A 408 -19.79 21.53 8.78
CA GLY A 408 -18.65 20.65 8.99
C GLY A 408 -18.72 19.19 8.47
N PRO A 409 -17.60 18.46 8.46
CA PRO A 409 -17.61 17.03 8.17
C PRO A 409 -18.37 16.24 9.23
N ALA A 410 -19.06 15.19 8.79
CA ALA A 410 -19.77 14.26 9.67
C ALA A 410 -18.83 13.20 10.24
N PHE A 411 -17.85 12.76 9.44
CA PHE A 411 -16.76 11.92 9.92
C PHE A 411 -15.43 12.60 9.70
N THR A 412 -14.56 12.51 10.69
CA THR A 412 -13.18 12.96 10.61
C THR A 412 -12.26 11.89 11.18
N ALA A 413 -11.16 11.63 10.49
CA ALA A 413 -10.10 10.80 11.02
C ALA A 413 -8.75 11.46 10.83
N THR A 414 -7.92 11.40 11.86
CA THR A 414 -6.52 11.84 11.82
C THR A 414 -5.65 10.59 11.79
N ILE A 415 -4.72 10.57 10.85
CA ILE A 415 -3.77 9.49 10.63
C ILE A 415 -2.38 10.07 10.84
N LYS A 416 -1.72 9.68 11.91
CA LYS A 416 -0.34 10.09 12.20
C LYS A 416 0.60 8.98 11.78
N HIS A 417 1.54 9.36 10.93
CA HIS A 417 2.63 8.51 10.48
C HIS A 417 3.97 9.25 10.69
N PRO A 418 5.10 8.55 10.88
CA PRO A 418 6.40 9.21 11.01
C PRO A 418 6.76 10.13 9.83
N LEU A 419 6.32 9.78 8.62
CA LEU A 419 6.55 10.56 7.40
C LEU A 419 5.60 11.75 7.23
N GLY A 420 4.50 11.81 7.97
CA GLY A 420 3.47 12.82 7.75
C GLY A 420 2.19 12.61 8.53
N GLU A 421 1.33 13.61 8.50
CA GLU A 421 -0.01 13.56 9.06
C GLU A 421 -1.05 13.59 7.94
N GLY A 422 -2.02 12.70 8.04
CA GLY A 422 -3.16 12.59 7.17
C GLY A 422 -4.43 13.02 7.90
N THR A 423 -5.33 13.73 7.24
CA THR A 423 -6.69 13.94 7.71
C THR A 423 -7.67 13.45 6.65
N VAL A 424 -8.59 12.58 7.05
CA VAL A 424 -9.73 12.16 6.24
C VAL A 424 -10.96 12.88 6.77
N SER A 425 -11.77 13.42 5.88
CA SER A 425 -13.04 14.04 6.22
C SER A 425 -14.11 13.56 5.24
N ILE A 426 -15.30 13.28 5.77
CA ILE A 426 -16.42 12.75 5.00
C ILE A 426 -17.64 13.63 5.24
N THR A 427 -18.24 14.10 4.16
CA THR A 427 -19.52 14.83 4.14
C THR A 427 -20.51 14.11 3.25
N GLY A 428 -21.77 14.09 3.65
CA GLY A 428 -22.85 13.48 2.89
C GLY A 428 -23.88 14.52 2.47
N SER A 429 -24.44 14.36 1.28
CA SER A 429 -25.55 15.17 0.76
C SER A 429 -26.54 14.31 -0.01
N PRO A 430 -27.84 14.68 -0.06
CA PRO A 430 -28.82 13.93 -0.84
C PRO A 430 -28.62 14.12 -2.34
N THR A 431 -28.87 13.08 -3.12
CA THR A 431 -28.96 13.19 -4.59
C THR A 431 -30.42 13.14 -5.06
N LYS A 432 -30.66 13.64 -6.28
CA LYS A 432 -31.96 13.55 -6.96
C LYS A 432 -32.43 12.11 -7.25
N LYS A 433 -31.54 11.11 -7.11
CA LYS A 433 -31.78 9.71 -7.48
C LYS A 433 -32.04 8.79 -6.28
N ASN A 434 -32.41 9.34 -5.11
CA ASN A 434 -32.57 8.57 -3.87
C ASN A 434 -31.29 7.79 -3.48
N ARG A 435 -30.13 8.41 -3.72
CA ARG A 435 -28.80 7.95 -3.31
C ARG A 435 -28.16 9.05 -2.47
N TRP A 436 -27.20 8.72 -1.62
CA TRP A 436 -26.37 9.76 -0.99
C TRP A 436 -25.12 10.00 -1.78
N LYS A 437 -24.80 11.27 -1.99
CA LYS A 437 -23.51 11.72 -2.48
C LYS A 437 -22.61 11.87 -1.26
N VAL A 438 -21.46 11.21 -1.30
CA VAL A 438 -20.45 11.25 -0.25
C VAL A 438 -19.20 11.87 -0.84
N ASP A 439 -18.77 12.98 -0.24
CA ASP A 439 -17.51 13.64 -0.58
C ASP A 439 -16.48 13.24 0.49
N VAL A 440 -15.42 12.55 0.05
CA VAL A 440 -14.29 12.14 0.87
C VAL A 440 -13.11 13.03 0.52
N SER A 441 -12.57 13.76 1.51
CA SER A 441 -11.38 14.58 1.35
C SER A 441 -10.25 14.02 2.22
N VAL A 442 -9.16 13.59 1.59
CA VAL A 442 -7.94 13.12 2.22
C VAL A 442 -6.88 14.19 2.04
N THR A 443 -6.36 14.73 3.14
CA THR A 443 -5.24 15.68 3.15
C THR A 443 -4.05 14.99 3.75
N ALA A 444 -2.90 14.99 3.08
CA ALA A 444 -1.64 14.47 3.63
C ALA A 444 -0.58 15.57 3.61
N GLU A 445 0.05 15.79 4.75
CA GLU A 445 1.18 16.71 4.91
C GLU A 445 2.39 15.92 5.42
N GLY A 446 3.53 16.02 4.73
CA GLY A 446 4.77 15.44 5.24
C GLY A 446 5.34 16.27 6.39
N ARG A 447 6.13 15.66 7.27
CA ARG A 447 6.90 16.41 8.29
C ARG A 447 8.15 17.02 7.66
N ASP A 448 8.70 18.08 8.25
CA ASP A 448 9.74 18.97 7.70
C ASP A 448 10.75 18.37 6.69
N TRP A 449 11.38 17.23 6.98
CA TRP A 449 12.34 16.56 6.08
C TRP A 449 11.68 15.61 5.04
N ALA A 450 10.48 15.13 5.33
CA ALA A 450 9.68 14.20 4.53
C ALA A 450 8.57 14.88 3.70
N ARG A 451 8.37 16.20 3.80
CA ARG A 451 7.41 16.97 2.97
C ARG A 451 7.49 16.64 1.48
N PRO A 452 8.68 16.63 0.86
CA PRO A 452 8.80 16.27 -0.55
C PRO A 452 8.47 14.80 -0.83
N LEU A 453 8.72 13.91 0.15
CA LEU A 453 8.42 12.48 0.04
C LEU A 453 6.93 12.19 0.18
N ALA A 454 6.23 12.90 1.06
CA ALA A 454 4.78 12.80 1.22
C ALA A 454 4.05 13.27 -0.03
N ALA A 455 4.54 14.35 -0.65
CA ALA A 455 4.05 14.79 -1.96
C ALA A 455 4.17 13.65 -2.99
N VAL A 456 5.35 13.06 -3.15
CA VAL A 456 5.58 11.94 -4.09
C VAL A 456 4.78 10.69 -3.73
N ALA A 457 4.70 10.33 -2.45
CA ALA A 457 3.98 9.15 -1.97
C ALA A 457 2.47 9.26 -2.16
N GLY A 458 1.86 10.38 -1.77
CA GLY A 458 0.43 10.65 -1.94
C GLY A 458 -0.02 10.60 -3.40
N LEU A 459 0.91 10.86 -4.33
CA LEU A 459 0.67 10.79 -5.77
C LEU A 459 0.77 9.37 -6.33
N LEU A 460 1.73 8.57 -5.86
CA LEU A 460 1.85 7.17 -6.24
C LEU A 460 0.73 6.33 -5.62
N SER A 461 0.23 6.72 -4.45
CA SER A 461 -0.86 6.06 -3.76
C SER A 461 -2.24 6.64 -4.08
N GLY A 462 -2.36 7.75 -4.82
CA GLY A 462 -3.65 8.40 -5.09
C GLY A 462 -4.68 7.47 -5.73
N ASN A 463 -4.27 6.71 -6.75
CA ASN A 463 -5.12 5.69 -7.37
C ASN A 463 -5.44 4.51 -6.44
N ALA A 464 -4.52 4.16 -5.54
CA ALA A 464 -4.76 3.10 -4.55
C ALA A 464 -5.75 3.57 -3.47
N ILE A 465 -5.67 4.83 -3.03
CA ILE A 465 -6.62 5.46 -2.12
C ILE A 465 -7.99 5.57 -2.78
N GLU A 466 -8.06 6.01 -4.05
CA GLU A 466 -9.30 6.06 -4.81
C GLU A 466 -9.92 4.67 -4.99
N SER A 467 -9.11 3.66 -5.29
CA SER A 467 -9.57 2.27 -5.42
C SER A 467 -10.11 1.76 -4.09
N ALA A 468 -9.40 1.97 -2.98
CA ALA A 468 -9.84 1.56 -1.65
C ALA A 468 -11.14 2.28 -1.22
N ILE A 469 -11.28 3.57 -1.53
CA ILE A 469 -12.52 4.33 -1.29
C ILE A 469 -13.68 3.80 -2.15
N SER A 470 -13.41 3.50 -3.43
CA SER A 470 -14.41 2.95 -4.36
C SER A 470 -14.84 1.54 -3.98
N GLU A 471 -13.91 0.71 -3.53
CA GLU A 471 -14.15 -0.63 -3.01
C GLU A 471 -14.98 -0.57 -1.74
N ALA A 472 -14.60 0.26 -0.77
CA ALA A 472 -15.39 0.48 0.45
C ALA A 472 -16.82 0.96 0.15
N ALA A 473 -17.00 1.84 -0.84
CA ALA A 473 -18.31 2.28 -1.29
C ALA A 473 -19.11 1.15 -1.97
N SER A 474 -18.44 0.29 -2.75
CA SER A 474 -19.06 -0.89 -3.36
C SER A 474 -19.52 -1.89 -2.30
N ASP A 475 -18.66 -2.19 -1.32
CA ASP A 475 -18.95 -3.10 -0.21
C ASP A 475 -20.09 -2.56 0.64
N TRP A 476 -20.09 -1.25 0.92
CA TRP A 476 -21.22 -0.59 1.59
C TRP A 476 -22.52 -0.79 0.80
N ASN A 477 -22.52 -0.52 -0.50
CA ASN A 477 -23.72 -0.65 -1.34
C ASN A 477 -24.24 -2.07 -1.36
N ASP A 478 -23.35 -3.06 -1.46
CA ASP A 478 -23.73 -4.47 -1.45
C ASP A 478 -24.28 -4.88 -0.08
N ALA A 479 -23.59 -4.54 1.01
CA ALA A 479 -24.00 -4.85 2.37
C ALA A 479 -25.34 -4.20 2.74
N VAL A 480 -25.51 -2.89 2.48
CA VAL A 480 -26.74 -2.16 2.77
C VAL A 480 -27.89 -2.65 1.89
N SER A 481 -27.68 -2.84 0.59
CA SER A 481 -28.75 -3.30 -0.30
C SER A 481 -29.25 -4.72 0.01
N LYS A 482 -28.41 -5.55 0.64
CA LYS A 482 -28.81 -6.85 1.19
C LYS A 482 -29.54 -6.66 2.52
N ALA A 483 -28.94 -5.94 3.46
CA ALA A 483 -29.45 -5.79 4.82
C ALA A 483 -30.81 -5.06 4.88
N THR A 484 -31.01 -3.99 4.11
CA THR A 484 -32.25 -3.19 4.16
C THR A 484 -33.45 -3.85 3.48
N LYS A 485 -33.26 -5.00 2.80
CA LYS A 485 -34.37 -5.84 2.33
C LYS A 485 -35.06 -6.57 3.48
N ASP A 486 -34.31 -6.82 4.54
CA ASP A 486 -34.78 -7.49 5.73
C ASP A 486 -35.17 -6.48 6.83
N ASP A 487 -35.95 -6.95 7.79
CA ASP A 487 -36.16 -6.21 9.03
C ASP A 487 -34.81 -6.00 9.76
N PRO A 488 -34.56 -4.84 10.40
CA PRO A 488 -33.30 -4.56 11.10
C PRO A 488 -32.84 -5.66 12.06
N ASP A 489 -33.77 -6.34 12.75
CA ASP A 489 -33.43 -7.42 13.67
C ASP A 489 -32.96 -8.69 12.95
N LEU A 490 -33.57 -9.00 11.80
CA LEU A 490 -33.15 -10.10 10.94
C LEU A 490 -31.81 -9.81 10.28
N ALA A 491 -31.59 -8.57 9.82
CA ALA A 491 -30.31 -8.14 9.29
C ALA A 491 -29.20 -8.24 10.36
N ALA A 492 -29.46 -7.79 11.59
CA ALA A 492 -28.51 -7.91 12.69
C ALA A 492 -28.18 -9.38 13.01
N LYS A 493 -29.19 -10.27 12.98
CA LYS A 493 -28.99 -11.71 13.11
C LYS A 493 -28.12 -12.28 12.00
N ALA A 494 -28.39 -11.90 10.75
CA ALA A 494 -27.64 -12.35 9.59
C ALA A 494 -26.18 -11.88 9.67
N THR A 495 -25.92 -10.62 10.02
CA THR A 495 -24.56 -10.10 10.25
C THR A 495 -23.84 -10.88 11.33
N LEU A 496 -24.48 -11.11 12.49
CA LEU A 496 -23.84 -11.87 13.57
C LEU A 496 -23.58 -13.32 13.15
N HIS A 497 -24.51 -13.94 12.43
CA HIS A 497 -24.33 -15.29 11.90
C HIS A 497 -23.16 -15.35 10.90
N GLU A 498 -23.05 -14.38 10.00
CA GLU A 498 -21.95 -14.28 9.04
C GLU A 498 -20.61 -14.05 9.77
N LEU A 499 -20.53 -13.13 10.72
CA LEU A 499 -19.30 -12.89 11.48
C LEU A 499 -18.83 -14.12 12.27
N LEU A 500 -19.76 -14.94 12.76
CA LEU A 500 -19.46 -16.11 13.58
C LEU A 500 -19.31 -17.41 12.78
N ASN A 501 -19.77 -17.45 11.52
CA ASN A 501 -19.84 -18.68 10.72
C ASN A 501 -19.36 -18.54 9.27
N ALA A 502 -18.92 -17.36 8.83
CA ALA A 502 -18.39 -17.21 7.47
C ALA A 502 -17.03 -17.91 7.35
N PRO A 503 -16.86 -18.82 6.36
CA PRO A 503 -15.52 -19.26 5.97
C PRO A 503 -14.74 -18.05 5.45
N ALA A 504 -13.45 -17.96 5.75
CA ALA A 504 -12.58 -16.84 5.38
C ALA A 504 -12.28 -16.77 3.86
N THR A 505 -13.31 -16.70 3.02
CA THR A 505 -13.21 -16.50 1.57
C THR A 505 -14.19 -15.42 1.11
N ALA A 506 -13.76 -14.17 1.21
CA ALA A 506 -14.18 -13.05 0.38
C ALA A 506 -13.29 -11.84 0.75
N GLY A 507 -12.08 -11.83 0.22
CA GLY A 507 -11.10 -10.77 0.47
C GLY A 507 -9.79 -10.98 -0.29
N GLU A 508 -9.88 -11.59 -1.48
CA GLU A 508 -8.89 -11.45 -2.54
C GLU A 508 -9.69 -11.25 -3.84
N PRO A 509 -9.63 -10.07 -4.47
CA PRO A 509 -9.76 -9.95 -5.90
C PRO A 509 -8.36 -9.94 -6.54
N ASP A 510 -8.26 -10.63 -7.68
CA ASP A 510 -7.10 -10.67 -8.60
C ASP A 510 -6.52 -9.29 -8.98
#